data_AF-A0A7J9XQZ7-F1
#
_entry.id   AF-A0A7J9XQZ7-F1
#
_cell.length_a   1.000
_cell.length_b   1.000
_cell.length_c   1.000
_cell.angle_alpha   90.00
_cell.angle_beta   90.00
_cell.angle_gamma   90.00
#
_symmetry.space_group_name_H-M   'P 1'
#
loop_
_entity.id
_entity.type
_entity.pdbx_description
1 polymer ?
#
loop_
_entity_poly.entity_id
_entity_poly.type
_entity_poly.pdbx_seq_one_letter_code
_entity_poly.pdbx_strand_id
1 'polypeptide(L)' 'MTVEQVARLWFGEVGEGGSASSNCQKIRRLIPDTLPARRIGNRWYVNRTVAEAWAAGSDPASVMAHPDSRRWSA' A
#
# COMPACT_ATOMS: atom_id res chain seq x y z
N MET A 1 -12.27 -3.04 3.14
CA MET A 1 -11.55 -1.75 3.22
C MET A 1 -11.15 -1.32 1.82
N THR A 2 -11.21 -0.02 1.52
CA THR A 2 -10.79 0.49 0.21
C THR A 2 -9.28 0.71 0.16
N VAL A 3 -8.72 0.90 -1.04
CA VAL A 3 -7.28 1.19 -1.23
C VAL A 3 -6.84 2.42 -0.44
N GLU A 4 -7.68 3.46 -0.35
CA GLU A 4 -7.41 4.66 0.44
C GLU A 4 -7.33 4.34 1.94
N GLN A 5 -8.16 3.43 2.43
CA GLN A 5 -8.10 3.01 3.82
C GLN A 5 -6.85 2.18 4.11
N VAL A 6 -6.43 1.34 3.16
CA VAL A 6 -5.14 0.63 3.26
C VAL A 6 -3.97 1.62 3.18
N ALA A 7 -4.09 2.68 2.38
CA ALA A 7 -3.09 3.74 2.30
C ALA A 7 -2.92 4.44 3.65
N ARG A 8 -4.03 4.83 4.29
CA ARG A 8 -3.98 5.37 5.66
C ARG A 8 -3.40 4.39 6.67
N LEU A 9 -3.73 3.10 6.55
CA LEU A 9 -3.27 2.07 7.46
C LEU A 9 -1.74 1.88 7.39
N TRP A 10 -1.17 1.89 6.18
CA TRP A 10 0.24 1.55 5.98
C TRP A 10 1.16 2.77 5.85
N PHE A 11 0.71 3.84 5.18
CA PHE A 11 1.46 5.09 5.02
C PHE A 11 1.10 6.16 6.07
N GLY A 12 0.05 5.94 6.88
CA GLY A 12 -0.51 6.98 7.76
C GLY A 12 -1.43 7.98 7.05
N GLU A 13 -1.33 8.08 5.72
CA GLU A 13 -2.11 9.01 4.90
C GLU A 13 -2.45 8.46 3.51
N VAL A 14 -3.44 9.07 2.87
CA VAL A 14 -3.78 8.77 1.47
C VAL A 14 -2.83 9.48 0.51
N GLY A 15 -2.36 10.68 0.84
CA GLY A 15 -1.63 11.56 -0.09
C GLY A 15 -2.54 12.40 -0.99
N GLU A 16 -1.94 13.31 -1.73
CA GLU A 16 -2.63 14.27 -2.60
C GLU A 16 -3.36 13.57 -3.77
N GLY A 17 -4.55 14.05 -4.11
CA GLY A 17 -5.38 13.45 -5.17
C GLY A 17 -6.17 12.20 -4.75
N GLY A 18 -6.16 11.84 -3.46
CA GLY A 18 -7.03 10.79 -2.89
C GLY A 18 -6.82 9.43 -3.55
N SER A 19 -7.82 8.91 -4.24
CA SER A 19 -7.71 7.61 -4.93
C SER A 19 -6.61 7.60 -6.00
N ALA A 20 -6.32 8.75 -6.62
CA ALA A 20 -5.29 8.86 -7.66
C ALA A 20 -3.88 9.02 -7.09
N SER A 21 -3.74 9.16 -5.77
CA SER A 21 -2.46 9.44 -5.12
C SER A 21 -1.41 8.35 -5.37
N SER A 22 -0.15 8.74 -5.24
CA SER A 22 1.00 7.82 -5.34
C SER A 22 0.89 6.65 -4.36
N ASN A 23 0.38 6.87 -3.14
CA ASN A 23 0.21 5.80 -2.13
C ASN A 23 -0.84 4.78 -2.59
N CYS A 24 -1.98 5.25 -3.09
CA CYS A 24 -3.03 4.39 -3.64
C CYS A 24 -2.56 3.62 -4.89
N GLN A 25 -1.76 4.27 -5.76
CA GLN A 25 -1.18 3.62 -6.93
C GLN A 25 -0.17 2.52 -6.54
N LYS A 26 0.69 2.76 -5.53
CA LYS A 26 1.61 1.75 -5.00
C LYS A 26 0.86 0.52 -4.51
N ILE A 27 -0.20 0.70 -3.72
CA ILE A 27 -1.03 -0.43 -3.23
C ILE A 27 -1.69 -1.18 -4.40
N ARG A 28 -2.20 -0.47 -5.41
CA ARG A 28 -2.79 -1.12 -6.60
C ARG A 28 -1.79 -2.00 -7.35
N ARG A 29 -0.50 -1.65 -7.36
CA ARG A 29 0.54 -2.47 -8.00
C ARG A 29 0.84 -3.75 -7.23
N LEU A 30 0.53 -3.80 -5.93
CA LEU A 30 0.69 -4.98 -5.08
C LEU A 30 -0.51 -5.93 -5.16
N ILE A 31 -1.60 -5.47 -5.76
CA ILE A 31 -2.78 -6.27 -6.05
C ILE A 31 -2.59 -6.91 -7.43
N PRO A 32 -2.71 -8.24 -7.60
CA PRO A 32 -3.14 -9.25 -6.62
C PRO A 32 -1.98 -10.04 -5.97
N ASP A 33 -0.73 -9.77 -6.36
CA ASP A 33 0.42 -10.63 -6.05
C ASP A 33 0.70 -10.77 -4.55
N THR A 34 0.46 -9.70 -3.78
CA THR A 34 0.79 -9.64 -2.34
C THR A 34 -0.41 -9.26 -1.47
N LEU A 35 -1.38 -8.54 -2.03
CA LEU A 35 -2.57 -8.12 -1.28
C LEU A 35 -3.85 -8.60 -1.98
N PRO A 36 -4.45 -9.72 -1.54
CA PRO A 36 -5.64 -10.25 -2.17
C PRO A 36 -6.80 -9.27 -2.00
N ALA A 37 -7.34 -8.81 -3.12
CA ALA A 37 -8.38 -7.80 -3.19
C ALA A 37 -9.48 -8.21 -4.17
N ARG A 38 -10.71 -7.77 -3.89
CA ARG A 38 -11.87 -7.92 -4.78
C ARG A 38 -12.18 -6.59 -5.45
N ARG A 39 -12.35 -6.59 -6.77
CA ARG A 39 -12.85 -5.43 -7.51
C ARG A 39 -14.38 -5.42 -7.52
N ILE A 40 -14.98 -4.30 -7.13
CA ILE A 40 -16.44 -4.07 -7.20
C ILE A 40 -16.63 -2.72 -7.90
N GLY A 41 -17.16 -2.75 -9.12
CA GLY A 41 -17.18 -1.59 -10.01
C GLY A 41 -15.76 -1.07 -10.28
N ASN A 42 -15.55 0.23 -10.02
CA ASN A 42 -14.25 0.89 -10.20
C ASN A 42 -13.40 0.95 -8.92
N ARG A 43 -13.80 0.25 -7.86
CA ARG A 43 -13.08 0.26 -6.58
C ARG A 43 -12.56 -1.11 -6.21
N TRP A 44 -11.38 -1.11 -5.60
CA TRP A 44 -10.75 -2.29 -5.02
C TRP A 44 -11.06 -2.35 -3.53
N TYR A 45 -11.41 -3.56 -3.07
CA TYR A 45 -11.77 -3.84 -1.70
C TYR A 45 -10.89 -4.96 -1.17
N VAL A 46 -10.19 -4.69 -0.08
CA VAL A 46 -9.37 -5.64 0.66
C VAL A 46 -10.13 -6.05 1.92
N ASN A 47 -10.09 -7.33 2.30
CA ASN A 47 -10.61 -7.74 3.60
C ASN A 47 -9.82 -7.02 4.71
N ARG A 48 -10.51 -6.53 5.76
CA ARG A 48 -9.86 -5.76 6.84
C ARG A 48 -8.73 -6.54 7.51
N THR A 49 -9.01 -7.76 7.95
CA THR A 49 -8.05 -8.62 8.65
C THR A 49 -6.84 -8.92 7.78
N VAL A 50 -7.04 -9.12 6.49
CA VAL A 50 -5.95 -9.31 5.52
C VAL A 50 -5.10 -8.04 5.40
N ALA A 51 -5.73 -6.87 5.29
CA ALA A 51 -5.02 -5.60 5.17
C ALA A 51 -4.19 -5.28 6.42
N GLU A 52 -4.74 -5.54 7.60
CA GLU A 52 -4.07 -5.36 8.89
C GLU A 52 -2.89 -6.32 9.07
N ALA A 53 -3.09 -7.61 8.80
CA ALA A 53 -2.02 -8.60 8.87
C ALA A 53 -0.89 -8.29 7.88
N TRP A 54 -1.24 -7.89 6.65
CA TRP A 54 -0.28 -7.49 5.64
C TRP A 54 0.49 -6.23 6.05
N ALA A 55 -0.18 -5.21 6.56
CA ALA A 55 0.48 -3.97 6.98
C ALA A 55 1.41 -4.20 8.18
N ALA A 56 1.04 -5.08 9.12
CA ALA A 56 1.87 -5.43 10.26
C ALA A 56 3.09 -6.31 9.89
N GLY A 57 2.96 -7.14 8.85
CA GLY A 57 4.03 -8.02 8.37
C GLY A 57 4.91 -7.44 7.25
N SER A 58 4.54 -6.29 6.68
CA SER A 58 5.30 -5.64 5.60
C SER A 58 6.31 -4.65 6.16
N ASP A 59 7.41 -4.47 5.42
CA ASP A 59 8.37 -3.42 5.74
C ASP A 59 7.69 -2.04 5.80
N PRO A 60 8.16 -1.14 6.68
CA PRO A 60 7.62 0.21 6.74
C PRO A 60 7.65 0.87 5.36
N ALA A 61 6.60 1.62 5.05
CA ALA A 61 6.51 2.36 3.79
C ALA A 61 7.75 3.23 3.49
N SER A 62 8.43 3.73 4.52
CA SER A 62 9.68 4.50 4.42
C SER A 62 10.85 3.70 3.85
N VAL A 63 10.89 2.39 4.10
CA VAL A 63 11.93 1.47 3.57
C VAL A 63 11.67 1.16 2.10
N MET A 64 10.39 1.00 1.71
CA MET A 64 9.99 0.72 0.33
C MET A 64 9.96 1.96 -0.59
N ALA A 65 10.00 3.17 -0.02
CA ALA A 65 10.03 4.43 -0.76
C ALA A 65 11.42 4.83 -1.28
N HIS A 66 12.48 4.13 -0.86
CA HIS A 66 13.83 4.38 -1.37
C HIS A 66 14.13 3.47 -2.57
N PRO A 67 14.18 3.99 -3.81
CA PRO A 67 15.10 3.42 -4.77
C PRO A 67 16.52 3.74 -4.26
N ASP A 68 17.29 2.70 -3.97
CA ASP A 68 18.68 2.74 -3.50
C ASP A 68 18.96 3.37 -2.13
N SER A 69 19.11 2.51 -1.12
CA SER A 69 19.98 2.77 0.04
C SER A 69 21.16 1.78 0.09
N ARG A 70 21.46 1.08 -1.02
CA ARG A 70 22.63 0.23 -1.12
C ARG A 70 23.77 0.98 -1.80
N ARG A 71 24.69 1.51 -0.98
CA ARG A 71 26.16 1.58 -1.15
C ARG A 71 26.67 2.75 -0.31
N TRP A 72 27.75 2.68 0.46
CA TRP A 72 28.77 1.67 0.75
C TRP A 72 29.66 2.40 1.76
N SER A 73 29.74 1.95 3.01
CA SER A 73 30.73 2.50 3.95
C SER A 73 32.08 1.88 3.64
N ALA A 74 33.00 2.70 3.13
CA ALA A 74 34.44 2.41 3.10
C ALA A 74 35.06 2.89 4.42
#